data_AF-A0A1I5ARR8-F1
#
_entry.id   AF-A0A1I5ARR8-F1
#
_cell.length_a   1.000
_cell.length_b   1.000
_cell.length_c   1.000
_cell.angle_alpha   90.00
_cell.angle_beta   90.00
_cell.angle_gamma   90.00
#
_symmetry.space_group_name_H-M   'P 1'
#
loop_
_entity.id
_entity.type
_entity.pdbx_description
1 polymer ?
#
loop_
_entity_poly.entity_id
_entity_poly.type
_entity_poly.pdbx_seq_one_letter_code
_entity_poly.pdbx_strand_id
1 'polypeptide(L)'
;MKKLILFSGLLFLLFGCNSADKSESKSELQLNITNTIKNLPLPIGVGHFNHAFQSVEDQYLLFFDYKSFQVLIYSKEDGALIKTIQLEQEGPNGIGKYVAGFFAKSLDEIYLTAGTNTLFKVDGNGQILQKIQMDTGDLEKDGVSLFSNIFTIANDGIYFAAFPMVFEWTSLSPEELTKIPNLLKFDSLAGSFTPVSYFPEEFVGNNLNKAIFPLLSLGPDQEPVINLNFRNLYQVKNGEVQAHSAAHSEFPEEPTTSSMSNMFEDMNEIMKMINNVDIYTDLFYLPEQELLVRAAKFEDIPESTADATFLASQWGLVFLDTDYKKVGEITLEPNQYNGQYIFGTKEGIWISTDHPENPELSEDFMRFQLIEVKK
;
A
#
# COMPACT_ATOMS: atom_id res chain seq x y z
N MET A 1 37.92 55.12 -60.67
CA MET A 1 38.36 53.98 -61.51
C MET A 1 38.69 52.81 -60.59
N LYS A 2 38.19 51.62 -60.95
CA LYS A 2 38.23 50.36 -60.20
C LYS A 2 39.65 49.97 -59.78
N LYS A 3 39.84 49.52 -58.54
CA LYS A 3 40.55 48.27 -58.23
C LYS A 3 39.97 47.59 -56.99
N LEU A 4 39.47 46.41 -57.26
CA LEU A 4 38.99 45.34 -56.38
C LEU A 4 40.22 44.64 -55.80
N ILE A 5 40.35 44.50 -54.48
CA ILE A 5 41.23 43.50 -53.85
C ILE A 5 40.47 42.82 -52.71
N LEU A 6 40.37 41.49 -52.88
CA LEU A 6 39.92 40.44 -51.97
C LEU A 6 40.71 40.43 -50.65
N PHE A 7 39.99 40.22 -49.54
CA PHE A 7 40.45 39.52 -48.32
C PHE A 7 39.14 39.09 -47.59
N SER A 8 38.56 37.91 -47.81
CA SER A 8 38.93 36.59 -47.24
C SER A 8 39.56 36.76 -45.86
N GLY A 9 38.96 36.46 -44.71
CA GLY A 9 37.83 35.60 -44.39
C GLY A 9 38.21 34.94 -43.06
N LEU A 10 37.50 35.27 -41.98
CA LEU A 10 37.44 34.46 -40.75
C LEU A 10 36.29 34.99 -39.88
N LEU A 11 35.07 34.52 -40.16
CA LEU A 11 33.93 34.69 -39.25
C LEU A 11 33.87 33.42 -38.40
N PHE A 12 34.26 33.52 -37.14
CA PHE A 12 34.05 32.47 -36.14
C PHE A 12 32.54 32.31 -35.91
N LEU A 13 31.95 31.30 -36.52
CA LEU A 13 30.64 30.78 -36.12
C LEU A 13 30.85 29.99 -34.83
N LEU A 14 30.51 30.61 -33.71
CA LEU A 14 30.29 29.93 -32.45
C LEU A 14 29.02 29.06 -32.62
N PHE A 15 29.22 27.79 -32.94
CA PHE A 15 28.20 26.78 -32.72
C PHE A 15 28.04 26.59 -31.21
N GLY A 16 27.02 27.23 -30.65
CA GLY A 16 26.50 26.86 -29.35
C GLY A 16 25.96 25.44 -29.44
N CYS A 17 26.68 24.48 -28.86
CA CYS A 17 26.12 23.19 -28.49
C CYS A 17 25.03 23.43 -27.46
N ASN A 18 23.78 23.51 -27.92
CA ASN A 18 22.65 23.09 -27.11
C ASN A 18 22.87 21.60 -26.84
N SER A 19 23.41 21.26 -25.68
CA SER A 19 23.20 19.94 -25.08
C SER A 19 21.71 19.87 -24.74
N ALA A 20 20.91 19.51 -25.74
CA ALA A 20 19.62 18.92 -25.47
C ALA A 20 19.91 17.68 -24.63
N ASP A 21 19.47 17.70 -23.37
CA ASP A 21 19.35 16.51 -22.57
C ASP A 21 18.61 15.49 -23.43
N LYS A 22 19.34 14.49 -23.90
CA LYS A 22 18.74 13.24 -24.33
C LYS A 22 18.14 12.68 -23.04
N SER A 23 16.86 12.93 -22.81
CA SER A 23 16.07 12.01 -22.00
C SER A 23 16.21 10.68 -22.72
N GLU A 24 17.11 9.82 -22.22
CA GLU A 24 16.99 8.40 -22.48
C GLU A 24 15.55 8.06 -22.11
N SER A 25 14.74 7.81 -23.13
CA SER A 25 13.49 7.08 -22.97
C SER A 25 13.91 5.78 -22.28
N LYS A 26 13.77 5.70 -20.95
CA LYS A 26 13.78 4.40 -20.26
C LYS A 26 12.81 3.53 -21.06
N SER A 27 13.27 2.36 -21.51
CA SER A 27 12.40 1.40 -22.17
C SER A 27 11.20 1.16 -21.25
N GLU A 28 9.99 1.31 -21.80
CA GLU A 28 8.79 0.87 -21.09
C GLU A 28 8.96 -0.63 -20.78
N LEU A 29 8.69 -1.01 -19.53
CA LEU A 29 8.79 -2.42 -19.13
C LEU A 29 7.88 -3.27 -20.00
N GLN A 30 8.41 -4.38 -20.52
CA GLN A 30 7.59 -5.40 -21.15
C GLN A 30 7.09 -6.36 -20.08
N LEU A 31 5.79 -6.30 -19.84
CA LEU A 31 5.09 -7.08 -18.82
C LEU A 31 4.26 -8.17 -19.51
N ASN A 32 4.49 -9.44 -19.16
CA ASN A 32 3.81 -10.56 -19.80
C ASN A 32 3.23 -11.51 -18.74
N ILE A 33 1.90 -11.57 -18.66
CA ILE A 33 1.20 -12.55 -17.83
C ILE A 33 1.34 -13.93 -18.49
N THR A 34 1.91 -14.88 -17.76
CA THR A 34 2.18 -16.23 -18.27
C THR A 34 1.13 -17.23 -17.81
N ASN A 35 1.13 -18.44 -18.37
CA ASN A 35 0.31 -19.55 -17.84
C ASN A 35 0.96 -20.29 -16.66
N THR A 36 2.08 -19.77 -16.13
CA THR A 36 2.79 -20.39 -15.01
C THR A 36 2.06 -20.08 -13.71
N ILE A 37 1.73 -21.13 -12.96
CA ILE A 37 0.95 -21.06 -11.72
C ILE A 37 1.77 -21.58 -10.55
N LYS A 38 1.63 -20.90 -9.40
CA LYS A 38 2.15 -21.35 -8.10
C LYS A 38 0.99 -21.47 -7.12
N ASN A 39 0.95 -22.58 -6.39
CA ASN A 39 -0.08 -22.87 -5.40
C ASN A 39 0.54 -22.90 -4.01
N LEU A 40 -0.07 -22.19 -3.08
CA LEU A 40 0.26 -22.23 -1.65
C LEU A 40 -0.85 -23.02 -0.95
N PRO A 41 -0.55 -24.17 -0.31
CA PRO A 41 -1.59 -24.99 0.33
C PRO A 41 -2.24 -24.23 1.48
N LEU A 42 -3.57 -24.20 1.50
CA LEU A 42 -4.34 -23.52 2.53
C LEU A 42 -4.76 -24.52 3.63
N PRO A 43 -4.43 -24.28 4.91
CA PRO A 43 -4.88 -25.15 5.98
C PRO A 43 -6.40 -25.10 6.18
N ILE A 44 -6.97 -26.22 6.65
CA ILE A 44 -8.39 -26.30 6.97
C ILE A 44 -8.77 -25.23 8.00
N GLY A 45 -9.82 -24.46 7.69
CA GLY A 45 -10.40 -23.45 8.58
C GLY A 45 -9.84 -22.04 8.41
N VAL A 46 -8.82 -21.86 7.57
CA VAL A 46 -8.28 -20.55 7.16
C VAL A 46 -9.13 -19.98 6.02
N GLY A 47 -9.36 -18.66 6.00
CA GLY A 47 -10.04 -18.00 4.89
C GLY A 47 -9.14 -17.80 3.65
N HIS A 48 -9.72 -17.45 2.50
CA HIS A 48 -8.97 -17.06 1.30
C HIS A 48 -8.61 -15.58 1.24
N PHE A 49 -9.37 -14.76 1.95
CA PHE A 49 -9.37 -13.31 1.81
C PHE A 49 -9.17 -12.65 3.17
N ASN A 50 -8.81 -11.37 3.15
CA ASN A 50 -8.62 -10.54 4.36
C ASN A 50 -7.45 -10.88 5.25
N HIS A 51 -6.43 -11.55 4.72
CA HIS A 51 -5.17 -11.72 5.43
C HIS A 51 -4.39 -10.41 5.48
N ALA A 52 -3.70 -10.15 6.59
CA ALA A 52 -2.54 -9.26 6.51
C ALA A 52 -1.42 -10.03 5.81
N PHE A 53 -0.91 -9.48 4.71
CA PHE A 53 0.05 -10.15 3.84
C PHE A 53 1.38 -9.39 3.81
N GLN A 54 2.49 -10.11 3.90
CA GLN A 54 3.82 -9.51 3.82
C GLN A 54 4.86 -10.49 3.27
N SER A 55 5.80 -10.00 2.45
CA SER A 55 7.03 -10.73 2.12
C SER A 55 8.13 -10.35 3.10
N VAL A 56 8.84 -11.35 3.63
CA VAL A 56 9.84 -11.18 4.71
C VAL A 56 11.13 -11.90 4.32
N GLU A 57 12.28 -11.25 4.59
CA GLU A 57 13.64 -11.79 4.36
C GLU A 57 13.91 -12.29 2.92
N ASP A 58 13.17 -11.78 1.94
CA ASP A 58 13.16 -12.20 0.53
C ASP A 58 12.88 -13.70 0.28
N GLN A 59 12.56 -14.45 1.33
CA GLN A 59 12.43 -15.90 1.31
C GLN A 59 11.05 -16.39 1.74
N TYR A 60 10.31 -15.57 2.49
CA TYR A 60 9.07 -15.98 3.11
C TYR A 60 7.90 -15.09 2.71
N LEU A 61 6.72 -15.70 2.69
CA LEU A 61 5.43 -15.04 2.60
C LEU A 61 4.66 -15.33 3.87
N LEU A 62 4.18 -14.27 4.52
CA LEU A 62 3.43 -14.35 5.76
C LEU A 62 1.99 -13.90 5.49
N PHE A 63 1.04 -14.72 5.95
CA PHE A 63 -0.38 -14.40 5.96
C PHE A 63 -0.88 -14.49 7.40
N PHE A 64 -1.30 -13.37 7.97
CA PHE A 64 -2.01 -13.39 9.24
C PHE A 64 -3.52 -13.50 8.97
N ASP A 65 -4.08 -14.66 9.33
CA ASP A 65 -5.52 -14.92 9.23
C ASP A 65 -6.20 -14.50 10.53
N TYR A 66 -6.99 -13.44 10.47
CA TYR A 66 -7.68 -12.88 11.65
C TYR A 66 -8.69 -13.84 12.28
N LYS A 67 -9.25 -14.78 11.49
CA LYS A 67 -10.33 -15.69 11.93
C LYS A 67 -9.81 -16.86 12.77
N SER A 68 -8.80 -17.56 12.27
CA SER A 68 -8.09 -18.66 12.95
C SER A 68 -6.99 -18.15 13.88
N PHE A 69 -6.67 -16.85 13.79
CA PHE A 69 -5.76 -16.15 14.68
C PHE A 69 -4.34 -16.72 14.65
N GLN A 70 -3.87 -17.01 13.44
CA GLN A 70 -2.56 -17.61 13.19
C GLN A 70 -1.83 -16.93 12.05
N VAL A 71 -0.50 -16.96 12.12
CA VAL A 71 0.38 -16.55 11.02
C VAL A 71 0.80 -17.79 10.24
N LEU A 72 0.49 -17.81 8.95
CA LEU A 72 0.93 -18.84 8.00
C LEU A 72 2.24 -18.38 7.36
N ILE A 73 3.27 -19.23 7.40
CA ILE A 73 4.58 -18.94 6.82
C ILE A 73 4.82 -19.89 5.66
N TYR A 74 4.92 -19.33 4.47
CA TYR A 74 5.22 -20.07 3.24
C TYR A 74 6.63 -19.77 2.75
N SER A 75 7.25 -20.77 2.14
CA SER A 75 8.43 -20.61 1.29
C SER A 75 8.02 -19.86 0.03
N LYS A 76 8.72 -18.78 -0.28
CA LYS A 76 8.51 -17.98 -1.49
C LYS A 76 9.01 -18.68 -2.75
N GLU A 77 10.01 -19.56 -2.60
CA GLU A 77 10.64 -20.30 -3.71
C GLU A 77 9.70 -21.36 -4.28
N ASP A 78 9.17 -22.26 -3.45
CA ASP A 78 8.37 -23.41 -3.89
C ASP A 78 6.91 -23.36 -3.45
N GLY A 79 6.50 -22.36 -2.66
CA GLY A 79 5.13 -22.22 -2.16
C GLY A 79 4.79 -23.16 -1.00
N ALA A 80 5.75 -23.90 -0.46
CA ALA A 80 5.50 -24.86 0.62
C ALA A 80 5.12 -24.14 1.93
N LEU A 81 4.10 -24.62 2.63
CA LEU A 81 3.80 -24.19 4.00
C LEU A 81 4.90 -24.70 4.94
N ILE A 82 5.69 -23.78 5.49
CA ILE A 82 6.83 -24.10 6.37
C ILE A 82 6.34 -24.30 7.80
N LYS A 83 5.54 -23.35 8.30
CA LYS A 83 5.13 -23.28 9.70
C LYS A 83 3.85 -22.47 9.84
N THR A 84 3.08 -22.79 10.88
CA THR A 84 2.02 -21.93 11.39
C THR A 84 2.37 -21.47 12.81
N ILE A 85 2.11 -20.20 13.10
CA ILE A 85 2.26 -19.61 14.44
C ILE A 85 0.86 -19.34 14.97
N GLN A 86 0.41 -20.14 15.92
CA GLN A 86 -0.85 -19.86 16.62
C GLN A 86 -0.62 -18.76 17.65
N LEU A 87 -1.40 -17.69 17.58
CA LEU A 87 -1.40 -16.66 18.60
C LEU A 87 -2.49 -16.99 19.64
N GLU A 88 -2.24 -16.64 20.90
CA GLU A 88 -3.19 -16.84 21.99
C GLU A 88 -4.02 -15.55 22.20
N GLN A 89 -5.33 -15.68 22.39
CA GLN A 89 -6.18 -14.51 22.72
C GLN A 89 -6.15 -14.15 24.20
N GLU A 90 -5.90 -15.14 25.07
CA GLU A 90 -5.91 -15.04 26.52
C GLU A 90 -4.69 -15.76 27.12
N GLY A 91 -4.39 -15.52 28.40
CA GLY A 91 -3.25 -16.15 29.09
C GLY A 91 -1.96 -15.33 29.06
N PRO A 92 -0.83 -15.88 29.52
CA PRO A 92 0.46 -15.18 29.58
C PRO A 92 0.94 -14.61 28.24
N ASN A 93 0.70 -15.34 27.15
CA ASN A 93 0.98 -14.92 25.77
C ASN A 93 -0.26 -14.41 25.04
N GLY A 94 -1.33 -14.07 25.78
CA GLY A 94 -2.55 -13.51 25.22
C GLY A 94 -2.33 -12.11 24.63
N ILE A 95 -2.65 -11.94 23.34
CA ILE A 95 -2.62 -10.65 22.63
C ILE A 95 -4.01 -10.00 22.51
N GLY A 96 -5.06 -10.63 23.05
CA GLY A 96 -6.44 -10.15 22.96
C GLY A 96 -7.20 -10.69 21.75
N LYS A 97 -8.49 -10.32 21.65
CA LYS A 97 -9.42 -10.86 20.62
C LYS A 97 -9.38 -10.12 19.28
N TYR A 98 -8.93 -8.87 19.30
CA TYR A 98 -8.96 -7.99 18.14
C TYR A 98 -7.55 -7.47 17.88
N VAL A 99 -6.93 -8.01 16.83
CA VAL A 99 -5.70 -7.47 16.22
C VAL A 99 -6.13 -6.52 15.12
N ALA A 100 -5.54 -5.32 15.12
CA ALA A 100 -5.86 -4.27 14.17
C ALA A 100 -4.77 -4.12 13.10
N GLY A 101 -3.50 -4.26 13.49
CA GLY A 101 -2.36 -4.18 12.59
C GLY A 101 -1.37 -5.32 12.81
N PHE A 102 -0.62 -5.64 11.75
CA PHE A 102 0.35 -6.72 11.70
C PHE A 102 1.58 -6.28 10.89
N PHE A 103 2.78 -6.54 11.40
CA PHE A 103 4.03 -6.31 10.70
C PHE A 103 5.10 -7.29 11.17
N ALA A 104 5.77 -8.00 10.27
CA ALA A 104 6.89 -8.88 10.57
C ALA A 104 8.20 -8.32 10.01
N LYS A 105 9.16 -8.08 10.89
CA LYS A 105 10.52 -7.69 10.50
C LYS A 105 11.38 -8.90 10.12
N SER A 106 11.12 -10.02 10.80
CA SER A 106 11.75 -11.33 10.58
C SER A 106 10.79 -12.41 11.09
N LEU A 107 11.11 -13.68 10.88
CA LEU A 107 10.31 -14.79 11.41
C LEU A 107 10.23 -14.82 12.95
N ASP A 108 11.21 -14.22 13.65
CA ASP A 108 11.28 -14.16 15.12
C ASP A 108 11.02 -12.76 15.69
N GLU A 109 10.61 -11.81 14.85
CA GLU A 109 10.30 -10.45 15.24
C GLU A 109 9.04 -9.96 14.52
N ILE A 110 7.89 -10.31 15.12
CA ILE A 110 6.55 -9.99 14.61
C ILE A 110 5.90 -8.99 15.56
N TYR A 111 5.27 -7.97 15.01
CA TYR A 111 4.59 -6.91 15.72
C TYR A 111 3.10 -6.91 15.42
N LEU A 112 2.30 -6.70 16.46
CA LEU A 112 0.84 -6.71 16.38
C LEU A 112 0.30 -5.54 17.21
N THR A 113 -0.67 -4.80 16.68
CA THR A 113 -1.44 -3.85 17.48
C THR A 113 -2.75 -4.51 17.87
N ALA A 114 -3.05 -4.53 19.17
CA ALA A 114 -4.26 -5.17 19.69
C ALA A 114 -4.74 -4.50 20.98
N GLY A 115 -6.03 -4.67 21.29
CA GLY A 115 -6.66 -4.01 22.44
C GLY A 115 -6.68 -2.47 22.32
N THR A 116 -6.96 -1.77 23.43
CA THR A 116 -6.92 -0.30 23.48
C THR A 116 -5.47 0.18 23.48
N ASN A 117 -4.90 0.34 22.28
CA ASN A 117 -3.62 0.99 22.01
C ASN A 117 -2.39 0.26 22.60
N THR A 118 -2.34 -1.07 22.48
CA THR A 118 -1.14 -1.85 22.86
C THR A 118 -0.43 -2.39 21.62
N LEU A 119 0.89 -2.19 21.56
CA LEU A 119 1.79 -2.80 20.58
C LEU A 119 2.49 -4.00 21.22
N PHE A 120 2.33 -5.17 20.62
CA PHE A 120 2.96 -6.41 21.00
C PHE A 120 4.13 -6.71 20.07
N LYS A 121 5.23 -7.21 20.63
CA LYS A 121 6.29 -7.91 19.89
C LYS A 121 6.26 -9.38 20.28
N VAL A 122 6.19 -10.27 19.31
CA VAL A 122 6.15 -11.72 19.48
C VAL A 122 7.25 -12.42 18.67
N ASP A 123 7.68 -13.59 19.14
CA ASP A 123 8.65 -14.44 18.45
C ASP A 123 8.00 -15.40 17.44
N GLY A 124 8.82 -16.20 16.76
CA GLY A 124 8.37 -17.19 15.78
C GLY A 124 7.58 -18.35 16.37
N ASN A 125 7.34 -18.38 17.67
CA ASN A 125 6.49 -19.36 18.37
C ASN A 125 5.25 -18.71 19.00
N GLY A 126 5.02 -17.42 18.75
CA GLY A 126 3.89 -16.68 19.30
C GLY A 126 4.08 -16.27 20.76
N GLN A 127 5.29 -16.37 21.31
CA GLN A 127 5.57 -15.92 22.66
C GLN A 127 5.74 -14.41 22.69
N ILE A 128 5.15 -13.75 23.69
CA ILE A 128 5.26 -12.30 23.81
C ILE A 128 6.63 -11.93 24.36
N LEU A 129 7.42 -11.23 23.54
CA LEU A 129 8.72 -10.67 23.91
C LEU A 129 8.58 -9.29 24.55
N GLN A 130 7.62 -8.49 24.09
CA GLN A 130 7.39 -7.14 24.60
C GLN A 130 5.92 -6.73 24.49
N LYS A 131 5.45 -5.98 25.49
CA LYS A 131 4.16 -5.27 25.47
C LYS A 131 4.44 -3.79 25.69
N ILE A 132 4.02 -2.95 24.75
CA ILE A 132 4.23 -1.50 24.80
C ILE A 132 2.86 -0.83 24.78
N GLN A 133 2.53 -0.10 25.84
CA GLN A 133 1.33 0.72 25.85
C GLN A 133 1.60 2.01 25.06
N MET A 134 0.70 2.33 24.14
CA MET A 134 0.73 3.57 23.38
C MET A 134 -0.20 4.58 24.08
N ASP A 135 0.30 5.77 24.32
CA ASP A 135 -0.45 6.89 24.89
C ASP A 135 -1.03 7.75 23.76
N THR A 136 -2.34 7.64 23.58
CA THR A 136 -3.11 8.41 22.59
C THR A 136 -3.78 9.64 23.21
N GLY A 137 -3.59 9.90 24.51
CA GLY A 137 -4.35 10.93 25.22
C GLY A 137 -4.12 12.35 24.69
N ASP A 138 -2.92 12.67 24.20
CA ASP A 138 -2.66 13.95 23.55
C ASP A 138 -3.19 13.99 22.10
N LEU A 139 -3.12 12.88 21.36
CA LEU A 139 -3.73 12.78 20.02
C LEU A 139 -5.25 13.02 20.09
N GLU A 140 -5.92 12.41 21.07
CA GLU A 140 -7.37 12.55 21.27
C GLU A 140 -7.77 14.00 21.57
N LYS A 141 -6.98 14.72 22.38
CA LYS A 141 -7.20 16.16 22.65
C LYS A 141 -7.05 17.00 21.39
N ASP A 142 -6.14 16.62 20.50
CA ASP A 142 -5.86 17.30 19.24
C ASP A 142 -6.80 16.85 18.10
N GLY A 143 -7.77 15.97 18.38
CA GLY A 143 -8.72 15.49 17.38
C GLY A 143 -8.14 14.49 16.39
N VAL A 144 -7.07 13.80 16.77
CA VAL A 144 -6.32 12.82 15.94
C VAL A 144 -6.54 11.41 16.47
N SER A 145 -6.71 10.45 15.56
CA SER A 145 -6.79 9.02 15.86
C SER A 145 -5.75 8.23 15.05
N LEU A 146 -5.32 7.08 15.59
CA LEU A 146 -4.54 6.10 14.83
C LEU A 146 -5.48 5.38 13.87
N PHE A 147 -5.23 5.49 12.56
CA PHE A 147 -6.11 4.93 11.53
C PHE A 147 -6.06 3.40 11.57
N SER A 148 -7.08 2.78 12.19
CA SER A 148 -7.17 1.32 12.40
C SER A 148 -5.90 0.69 12.97
N ASN A 149 -5.09 1.46 13.72
CA ASN A 149 -3.75 1.07 14.16
C ASN A 149 -2.87 0.49 13.04
N ILE A 150 -3.02 0.96 11.80
CA ILE A 150 -2.13 0.61 10.68
C ILE A 150 -0.77 1.24 10.95
N PHE A 151 0.28 0.41 10.89
CA PHE A 151 1.64 0.84 11.18
C PHE A 151 2.65 0.12 10.27
N THR A 152 3.83 0.71 10.19
CA THR A 152 5.01 0.10 9.58
C THR A 152 6.24 0.34 10.44
N ILE A 153 7.27 -0.48 10.29
CA ILE A 153 8.54 -0.33 11.00
C ILE A 153 9.62 -0.03 9.96
N ALA A 154 9.99 1.24 9.89
CA ALA A 154 11.08 1.73 9.06
C ALA A 154 12.43 1.57 9.78
N ASN A 155 13.52 1.91 9.09
CA ASN A 155 14.88 1.84 9.65
C ASN A 155 15.07 2.65 10.94
N ASP A 156 14.37 3.78 11.06
CA ASP A 156 14.58 4.76 12.12
C ASP A 156 13.42 4.85 13.13
N GLY A 157 12.42 3.96 13.04
CA GLY A 157 11.34 3.89 14.02
C GLY A 157 10.05 3.24 13.52
N ILE A 158 9.03 3.33 14.37
CA ILE A 158 7.68 2.81 14.09
C ILE A 158 6.80 3.98 13.69
N TYR A 159 6.06 3.81 12.60
CA TYR A 159 5.22 4.83 12.00
C TYR A 159 3.79 4.36 11.95
N PHE A 160 2.85 5.24 12.31
CA PHE A 160 1.43 4.96 12.34
C PHE A 160 0.69 5.89 11.39
N ALA A 161 -0.28 5.32 10.68
CA ALA A 161 -1.25 6.08 9.90
C ALA A 161 -2.13 6.87 10.87
N ALA A 162 -2.40 8.13 10.54
CA ALA A 162 -3.21 9.00 11.39
C ALA A 162 -4.38 9.60 10.59
N PHE A 163 -5.49 9.81 11.29
CA PHE A 163 -6.76 10.22 10.70
C PHE A 163 -7.54 11.12 11.65
N PRO A 164 -8.46 12.00 11.17
CA PRO A 164 -9.36 12.72 12.06
C PRO A 164 -10.09 11.77 13.02
N MET A 165 -10.12 12.14 14.30
CA MET A 165 -10.89 11.39 15.31
C MET A 165 -12.40 11.51 15.09
N VAL A 166 -12.85 12.57 14.41
CA VAL A 166 -14.25 12.69 14.01
C VAL A 166 -14.59 11.64 12.95
N PHE A 167 -15.59 10.81 13.24
CA PHE A 167 -16.07 9.82 12.28
C PHE A 167 -16.63 10.50 11.02
N GLU A 168 -17.42 11.55 11.20
CA GLU A 168 -17.96 12.37 10.12
C GLU A 168 -16.95 13.47 9.74
N TRP A 169 -15.93 13.12 8.95
CA TRP A 169 -14.91 14.10 8.52
C TRP A 169 -15.46 15.16 7.54
N THR A 170 -16.64 14.97 6.97
CA THR A 170 -17.37 16.01 6.22
C THR A 170 -17.78 17.20 7.09
N SER A 171 -17.74 17.06 8.42
CA SER A 171 -17.93 18.17 9.36
C SER A 171 -16.73 19.13 9.43
N LEU A 172 -15.56 18.71 8.92
CA LEU A 172 -14.37 19.55 8.81
C LEU A 172 -14.38 20.34 7.51
N SER A 173 -13.77 21.51 7.51
CA SER A 173 -13.37 22.19 6.29
C SER A 173 -12.12 21.53 5.68
N PRO A 174 -11.90 21.65 4.36
CA PRO A 174 -10.64 21.26 3.73
C PRO A 174 -9.38 21.81 4.43
N GLU A 175 -9.43 23.08 4.88
CA GLU A 175 -8.32 23.72 5.58
C GLU A 175 -8.06 23.14 6.98
N GLU A 176 -9.10 22.64 7.65
CA GLU A 176 -8.94 21.93 8.92
C GLU A 176 -8.31 20.57 8.71
N LEU A 177 -8.73 19.83 7.67
CA LEU A 177 -8.20 18.50 7.39
C LEU A 177 -6.71 18.52 7.00
N THR A 178 -6.24 19.56 6.30
CA THR A 178 -4.81 19.70 5.94
C THR A 178 -3.91 19.96 7.15
N LYS A 179 -4.48 20.35 8.30
CA LYS A 179 -3.76 20.52 9.57
C LYS A 179 -3.72 19.24 10.41
N ILE A 180 -4.46 18.20 10.00
CA ILE A 180 -4.47 16.90 10.68
C ILE A 180 -3.31 16.06 10.14
N PRO A 181 -2.48 15.45 11.01
CA PRO A 181 -1.41 14.57 10.57
C PRO A 181 -1.98 13.33 9.88
N ASN A 182 -1.35 12.91 8.79
CA ASN A 182 -1.63 11.61 8.15
C ASN A 182 -0.60 10.54 8.51
N LEU A 183 0.53 10.95 9.11
CA LEU A 183 1.60 10.08 9.57
C LEU A 183 2.17 10.56 10.89
N LEU A 184 2.27 9.63 11.84
CA LEU A 184 2.89 9.84 13.15
C LEU A 184 4.10 8.92 13.30
N LYS A 185 5.16 9.41 13.94
CA LYS A 185 6.25 8.58 14.45
C LYS A 185 6.02 8.27 15.91
N PHE A 186 6.14 7.00 16.29
CA PHE A 186 5.96 6.52 17.66
C PHE A 186 7.31 6.45 18.39
N ASP A 187 7.37 7.06 19.58
CA ASP A 187 8.48 6.92 20.52
C ASP A 187 8.15 5.80 21.51
N SER A 188 8.78 4.64 21.32
CA SER A 188 8.56 3.47 22.18
C SER A 188 9.05 3.63 23.63
N LEU A 189 9.91 4.61 23.93
CA LEU A 189 10.40 4.87 25.28
C LEU A 189 9.44 5.79 26.03
N ALA A 190 8.96 6.84 25.35
CA ALA A 190 8.02 7.79 25.93
C ALA A 190 6.56 7.30 25.85
N GLY A 191 6.26 6.38 24.93
CA GLY A 191 4.89 5.95 24.63
C GLY A 191 4.08 6.98 23.83
N SER A 192 4.71 8.03 23.32
CA SER A 192 4.07 9.18 22.68
C SER A 192 4.27 9.21 21.16
N PHE A 193 3.53 10.11 20.50
CA PHE A 193 3.56 10.27 19.05
C PHE A 193 4.02 11.67 18.63
N THR A 194 4.69 11.76 17.48
CA THR A 194 5.08 13.04 16.87
C THR A 194 4.61 13.09 15.42
N PRO A 195 3.92 14.17 15.00
CA PRO A 195 3.59 14.40 13.60
C PRO A 195 4.80 14.41 12.67
N VAL A 196 4.68 13.71 11.55
CA VAL A 196 5.72 13.63 10.50
C VAL A 196 5.22 14.26 9.20
N SER A 197 3.96 13.98 8.86
CA SER A 197 3.34 14.44 7.62
C SER A 197 1.86 14.75 7.86
N TYR A 198 1.30 15.57 7.00
CA TYR A 198 -0.06 16.08 7.04
C TYR A 198 -0.79 15.79 5.72
N PHE A 199 -2.11 15.85 5.72
CA PHE A 199 -2.89 15.67 4.49
C PHE A 199 -2.55 16.77 3.46
N PRO A 200 -2.11 16.40 2.24
CA PRO A 200 -1.81 17.36 1.18
C PRO A 200 -3.06 18.08 0.69
N GLU A 201 -2.97 19.39 0.43
CA GLU A 201 -4.07 20.18 -0.13
C GLU A 201 -4.59 19.57 -1.44
N GLU A 202 -3.70 19.10 -2.31
CA GLU A 202 -4.09 18.48 -3.57
C GLU A 202 -4.89 17.18 -3.37
N PHE A 203 -4.64 16.43 -2.31
CA PHE A 203 -5.38 15.20 -2.02
C PHE A 203 -6.72 15.52 -1.35
N VAL A 204 -6.73 16.47 -0.42
CA VAL A 204 -7.93 16.92 0.29
C VAL A 204 -8.95 17.51 -0.69
N GLY A 205 -8.51 18.41 -1.57
CA GLY A 205 -9.39 19.07 -2.53
C GLY A 205 -10.52 19.86 -1.86
N ASN A 206 -11.62 20.06 -2.57
CA ASN A 206 -12.72 20.93 -2.10
C ASN A 206 -13.96 20.16 -1.62
N ASN A 207 -14.01 18.84 -1.80
CA ASN A 207 -15.16 18.01 -1.43
C ASN A 207 -14.68 16.81 -0.58
N LEU A 208 -15.10 16.79 0.68
CA LEU A 208 -14.75 15.73 1.64
C LEU A 208 -15.74 14.56 1.66
N ASN A 209 -16.77 14.59 0.81
CA ASN A 209 -17.78 13.53 0.72
C ASN A 209 -17.25 12.31 -0.05
N LYS A 210 -16.10 11.80 0.37
CA LYS A 210 -15.30 10.74 -0.26
C LYS A 210 -14.59 9.91 0.80
N ALA A 211 -14.10 8.74 0.41
CA ALA A 211 -13.21 7.93 1.24
C ALA A 211 -11.81 8.56 1.32
N ILE A 212 -11.24 8.56 2.52
CA ILE A 212 -9.93 9.14 2.80
C ILE A 212 -9.12 8.11 3.60
N PHE A 213 -8.11 7.50 2.99
CA PHE A 213 -7.32 6.46 3.63
C PHE A 213 -5.82 6.74 3.52
N PRO A 214 -5.14 7.00 4.64
CA PRO A 214 -3.70 7.17 4.70
C PRO A 214 -3.00 5.82 4.87
N LEU A 215 -3.03 5.00 3.83
CA LEU A 215 -2.40 3.67 3.87
C LEU A 215 -0.87 3.80 3.90
N LEU A 216 -0.18 2.82 4.48
CA LEU A 216 1.27 2.87 4.70
C LEU A 216 1.97 1.66 4.10
N SER A 217 3.18 1.89 3.60
CA SER A 217 4.10 0.85 3.18
C SER A 217 5.56 1.31 3.36
N LEU A 218 6.51 0.48 2.95
CA LEU A 218 7.94 0.77 2.92
C LEU A 218 8.45 0.87 1.49
N GLY A 219 9.33 1.85 1.26
CA GLY A 219 10.06 2.02 0.02
C GLY A 219 11.36 1.20 -0.05
N PRO A 220 12.16 1.38 -1.12
CA PRO A 220 13.41 0.67 -1.33
C PRO A 220 14.43 0.80 -0.19
N ASP A 221 14.51 1.99 0.41
CA ASP A 221 15.43 2.29 1.51
C ASP A 221 14.85 1.95 2.90
N GLN A 222 13.76 1.17 2.97
CA GLN A 222 12.98 0.92 4.19
C GLN A 222 12.51 2.22 4.86
N GLU A 223 12.24 3.23 4.03
CA GLU A 223 11.65 4.51 4.41
C GLU A 223 10.11 4.41 4.35
N PRO A 224 9.37 5.11 5.23
CA PRO A 224 7.92 5.08 5.19
C PRO A 224 7.39 5.81 3.95
N VAL A 225 6.41 5.17 3.30
CA VAL A 225 5.67 5.73 2.17
C VAL A 225 4.19 5.77 2.52
N ILE A 226 3.58 6.94 2.35
CA ILE A 226 2.14 7.14 2.50
C ILE A 226 1.51 6.86 1.14
N ASN A 227 0.80 5.74 1.04
CA ASN A 227 -0.01 5.35 -0.10
C ASN A 227 -1.42 5.90 0.08
N LEU A 228 -1.60 7.20 -0.14
CA LEU A 228 -2.95 7.76 -0.14
C LEU A 228 -3.81 7.03 -1.18
N ASN A 229 -5.06 6.76 -0.84
CA ASN A 229 -5.99 6.02 -1.69
C ASN A 229 -6.36 6.73 -3.01
N PHE A 230 -5.87 7.96 -3.22
CA PHE A 230 -6.02 8.73 -4.45
C PHE A 230 -4.74 9.50 -4.80
N ARG A 231 -4.52 9.70 -6.10
CA ARG A 231 -3.45 10.55 -6.68
C ARG A 231 -2.02 10.04 -6.41
N ASN A 232 -1.25 10.76 -5.61
CA ASN A 232 0.19 10.60 -5.47
C ASN A 232 0.55 9.63 -4.34
N LEU A 233 1.76 9.10 -4.40
CA LEU A 233 2.47 8.52 -3.27
C LEU A 233 3.30 9.60 -2.59
N TYR A 234 3.49 9.50 -1.27
CA TYR A 234 4.31 10.46 -0.53
C TYR A 234 5.40 9.71 0.23
N GLN A 235 6.64 9.87 -0.20
CA GLN A 235 7.81 9.31 0.45
C GLN A 235 8.28 10.24 1.56
N VAL A 236 8.59 9.68 2.73
CA VAL A 236 9.24 10.43 3.80
C VAL A 236 10.72 10.10 3.83
N LYS A 237 11.56 11.06 3.45
CA LYS A 237 13.01 10.91 3.36
C LYS A 237 13.71 12.04 4.11
N ASN A 238 14.57 11.69 5.07
CA ASN A 238 15.30 12.66 5.89
C ASN A 238 14.42 13.72 6.59
N GLY A 239 13.18 13.34 6.95
CA GLY A 239 12.21 14.26 7.56
C GLY A 239 11.48 15.18 6.57
N GLU A 240 11.73 15.05 5.27
CA GLU A 240 11.00 15.75 4.21
C GLU A 240 10.00 14.81 3.54
N VAL A 241 8.87 15.37 3.09
CA VAL A 241 7.82 14.64 2.37
C VAL A 241 7.92 14.98 0.89
N GLN A 242 8.08 13.96 0.05
CA GLN A 242 8.19 14.10 -1.41
C GLN A 242 7.03 13.39 -2.09
N ALA A 243 6.28 14.14 -2.91
CA ALA A 243 5.15 13.62 -3.66
C ALA A 243 5.59 13.04 -5.01
N HIS A 244 5.06 11.87 -5.36
CA HIS A 244 5.37 11.15 -6.59
C HIS A 244 4.08 10.80 -7.34
N SER A 245 4.02 11.18 -8.62
CA SER A 245 2.91 10.79 -9.48
C SER A 245 3.00 9.30 -9.80
N ALA A 246 2.00 8.55 -9.36
CA ALA A 246 1.97 7.09 -9.44
C ALA A 246 0.56 6.59 -9.78
N ALA A 247 -0.11 7.30 -10.70
CA ALA A 247 -1.46 6.98 -11.13
C ALA A 247 -1.47 5.98 -12.30
N HIS A 248 -2.41 5.05 -12.25
CA HIS A 248 -2.78 4.21 -13.38
C HIS A 248 -3.50 5.07 -14.43
N SER A 249 -3.27 4.85 -15.73
CA SER A 249 -3.82 5.70 -16.80
C SER A 249 -5.34 5.69 -16.89
N GLU A 250 -5.96 4.57 -16.53
CA GLU A 250 -7.42 4.40 -16.46
C GLU A 250 -8.03 4.92 -15.14
N PHE A 251 -7.21 5.29 -14.16
CA PHE A 251 -7.70 5.75 -12.86
C PHE A 251 -8.25 7.18 -12.95
N PRO A 252 -9.38 7.48 -12.28
CA PRO A 252 -9.99 8.80 -12.38
C PRO A 252 -9.05 9.91 -11.85
N GLU A 253 -9.07 11.07 -12.51
CA GLU A 253 -8.27 12.24 -12.11
C GLU A 253 -8.69 12.80 -10.74
N GLU A 254 -9.98 12.71 -10.43
CA GLU A 254 -10.58 13.17 -9.18
C GLU A 254 -11.18 11.98 -8.41
N PRO A 255 -11.13 11.99 -7.07
CA PRO A 255 -11.72 10.92 -6.28
C PRO A 255 -13.24 10.90 -6.45
N THR A 256 -13.81 9.69 -6.47
CA THR A 256 -15.25 9.50 -6.43
C THR A 256 -15.82 10.10 -5.16
N THR A 257 -16.89 10.90 -5.30
CA THR A 257 -17.63 11.50 -4.19
C THR A 257 -19.06 10.99 -4.16
N SER A 258 -19.62 10.83 -2.96
CA SER A 258 -21.03 10.47 -2.79
C SER A 258 -21.95 11.55 -3.39
N SER A 259 -23.08 11.10 -3.94
CA SER A 259 -24.12 11.96 -4.49
C SER A 259 -25.05 12.54 -3.43
N MET A 260 -25.05 11.98 -2.20
CA MET A 260 -25.75 12.55 -1.06
C MET A 260 -25.09 13.86 -0.61
N SER A 261 -25.80 14.74 0.08
CA SER A 261 -25.17 15.93 0.69
C SER A 261 -24.10 15.56 1.72
N ASN A 262 -24.30 14.45 2.41
CA ASN A 262 -23.40 13.93 3.43
C ASN A 262 -23.50 12.41 3.50
N MET A 263 -22.45 11.70 3.11
CA MET A 263 -22.44 10.22 3.09
C MET A 263 -22.61 9.61 4.48
N PHE A 264 -22.26 10.34 5.54
CA PHE A 264 -22.31 9.85 6.92
C PHE A 264 -23.72 9.73 7.50
N GLU A 265 -24.73 10.28 6.80
CA GLU A 265 -26.12 10.16 7.20
C GLU A 265 -26.71 8.76 6.87
N ASP A 266 -26.06 7.99 5.99
CA ASP A 266 -26.50 6.65 5.59
C ASP A 266 -25.34 5.65 5.61
N MET A 267 -25.43 4.65 6.49
CA MET A 267 -24.44 3.58 6.60
C MET A 267 -24.24 2.81 5.29
N ASN A 268 -25.28 2.65 4.46
CA ASN A 268 -25.15 2.01 3.16
C ASN A 268 -24.30 2.85 2.21
N GLU A 269 -24.47 4.18 2.22
CA GLU A 269 -23.65 5.06 1.38
C GLU A 269 -22.20 5.07 1.88
N ILE A 270 -21.96 5.05 3.19
CA ILE A 270 -20.60 4.87 3.75
C ILE A 270 -19.98 3.58 3.22
N MET A 271 -20.69 2.45 3.35
CA MET A 271 -20.17 1.14 2.90
C MET A 271 -19.92 1.12 1.39
N LYS A 272 -20.78 1.76 0.60
CA LYS A 272 -20.60 1.90 -0.84
C LYS A 272 -19.36 2.74 -1.18
N MET A 273 -19.18 3.89 -0.53
CA MET A 273 -18.04 4.78 -0.75
C MET A 273 -16.70 4.21 -0.26
N ILE A 274 -16.72 3.29 0.70
CA ILE A 274 -15.51 2.63 1.20
C ILE A 274 -15.14 1.41 0.34
N ASN A 275 -16.13 0.64 -0.12
CA ASN A 275 -15.88 -0.66 -0.73
C ASN A 275 -16.08 -0.69 -2.25
N ASN A 276 -16.86 0.21 -2.85
CA ASN A 276 -17.28 0.11 -4.25
C ASN A 276 -16.91 1.36 -5.04
N VAL A 277 -15.70 1.86 -4.83
CA VAL A 277 -15.14 2.98 -5.58
C VAL A 277 -13.70 2.67 -5.97
N ASP A 278 -13.24 3.33 -7.01
CA ASP A 278 -11.85 3.27 -7.44
C ASP A 278 -10.93 3.83 -6.33
N ILE A 279 -9.98 3.02 -5.84
CA ILE A 279 -8.99 3.42 -4.84
C ILE A 279 -7.65 2.72 -5.08
N TYR A 280 -6.56 3.34 -4.65
CA TYR A 280 -5.32 2.60 -4.40
C TYR A 280 -5.38 1.95 -3.04
N THR A 281 -4.95 0.68 -2.94
CA THR A 281 -5.00 -0.08 -1.68
C THR A 281 -3.60 -0.41 -1.17
N ASP A 282 -2.73 -0.93 -2.02
CA ASP A 282 -1.46 -1.52 -1.58
C ASP A 282 -0.28 -0.98 -2.38
N LEU A 283 0.88 -0.98 -1.75
CA LEU A 283 2.17 -0.67 -2.36
C LEU A 283 3.18 -1.70 -1.92
N PHE A 284 3.77 -2.42 -2.87
CA PHE A 284 4.76 -3.46 -2.63
C PHE A 284 6.10 -3.04 -3.18
N TYR A 285 7.15 -2.99 -2.37
CA TYR A 285 8.51 -2.97 -2.88
C TYR A 285 8.99 -4.41 -3.14
N LEU A 286 9.47 -4.67 -4.36
CA LEU A 286 9.92 -5.97 -4.83
C LEU A 286 11.43 -5.93 -5.12
N PRO A 287 12.29 -6.33 -4.16
CA PRO A 287 13.75 -6.17 -4.28
C PRO A 287 14.37 -6.89 -5.47
N GLU A 288 13.92 -8.11 -5.78
CA GLU A 288 14.42 -8.92 -6.92
C GLU A 288 14.18 -8.25 -8.28
N GLN A 289 13.17 -7.38 -8.38
CA GLN A 289 12.87 -6.59 -9.58
C GLN A 289 13.43 -5.17 -9.52
N GLU A 290 13.77 -4.68 -8.33
CA GLU A 290 14.03 -3.26 -8.04
C GLU A 290 12.86 -2.36 -8.46
N LEU A 291 11.63 -2.80 -8.17
CA LEU A 291 10.40 -2.09 -8.53
C LEU A 291 9.50 -1.90 -7.31
N LEU A 292 8.74 -0.80 -7.29
CA LEU A 292 7.51 -0.73 -6.51
C LEU A 292 6.32 -1.09 -7.41
N VAL A 293 5.35 -1.81 -6.85
CA VAL A 293 4.08 -2.15 -7.49
C VAL A 293 2.96 -1.56 -6.66
N ARG A 294 2.23 -0.61 -7.23
CA ARG A 294 1.06 0.01 -6.59
C ARG A 294 -0.22 -0.63 -7.15
N ALA A 295 -1.07 -1.15 -6.28
CA ALA A 295 -2.32 -1.77 -6.67
C ALA A 295 -3.46 -0.74 -6.68
N ALA A 296 -4.15 -0.66 -7.82
CA ALA A 296 -5.39 0.09 -8.01
C ALA A 296 -6.55 -0.90 -8.07
N LYS A 297 -7.59 -0.62 -7.29
CA LYS A 297 -8.88 -1.26 -7.34
C LYS A 297 -9.79 -0.43 -8.25
N PHE A 298 -10.46 -1.08 -9.19
CA PHE A 298 -11.51 -0.50 -10.03
C PHE A 298 -12.84 -1.14 -9.69
N GLU A 299 -13.89 -0.33 -9.55
CA GLU A 299 -15.23 -0.82 -9.22
C GLU A 299 -16.34 -0.05 -9.89
N ASP A 300 -17.38 -0.81 -10.24
CA ASP A 300 -18.70 -0.23 -10.43
C ASP A 300 -19.39 -0.02 -9.08
N ILE A 301 -19.97 1.16 -8.92
CA ILE A 301 -20.78 1.50 -7.76
C ILE A 301 -22.13 0.76 -7.90
N PRO A 302 -22.45 -0.23 -7.04
CA PRO A 302 -23.70 -0.95 -7.15
C PRO A 302 -24.88 -0.04 -6.74
N GLU A 303 -26.05 -0.26 -7.32
CA GLU A 303 -27.29 0.42 -6.91
C GLU A 303 -27.72 0.02 -5.49
N SER A 304 -27.33 -1.17 -5.04
CA SER A 304 -27.69 -1.76 -3.75
C SER A 304 -26.46 -2.37 -3.06
N THR A 305 -26.30 -2.14 -1.76
CA THR A 305 -25.24 -2.74 -0.95
C THR A 305 -25.37 -4.26 -0.78
N ALA A 306 -26.55 -4.83 -1.05
CA ALA A 306 -26.75 -6.27 -1.06
C ALA A 306 -25.99 -6.96 -2.22
N ASP A 307 -25.67 -6.21 -3.27
CA ASP A 307 -24.92 -6.67 -4.43
C ASP A 307 -23.42 -6.37 -4.32
N ALA A 308 -22.98 -5.77 -3.20
CA ALA A 308 -21.59 -5.40 -2.99
C ALA A 308 -20.71 -6.66 -2.85
N THR A 309 -19.68 -6.74 -3.68
CA THR A 309 -18.64 -7.75 -3.57
C THR A 309 -17.61 -7.34 -2.53
N PHE A 310 -17.04 -8.33 -1.85
CA PHE A 310 -16.00 -8.07 -0.86
C PHE A 310 -14.63 -7.80 -1.52
N LEU A 311 -14.41 -8.35 -2.70
CA LEU A 311 -13.18 -8.19 -3.49
C LEU A 311 -13.46 -7.34 -4.74
N ALA A 312 -12.44 -6.61 -5.19
CA ALA A 312 -12.56 -5.78 -6.38
C ALA A 312 -12.87 -6.58 -7.64
N SER A 313 -13.83 -6.09 -8.43
CA SER A 313 -14.15 -6.67 -9.74
C SER A 313 -12.98 -6.56 -10.72
N GLN A 314 -12.19 -5.49 -10.65
CA GLN A 314 -11.01 -5.34 -11.49
C GLN A 314 -9.84 -4.67 -10.75
N TRP A 315 -8.63 -5.02 -11.17
CA TRP A 315 -7.39 -4.53 -10.60
C TRP A 315 -6.49 -3.95 -11.68
N GLY A 316 -5.77 -2.87 -11.37
CA GLY A 316 -4.65 -2.35 -12.16
C GLY A 316 -3.39 -2.31 -11.32
N LEU A 317 -2.23 -2.48 -11.95
CA LEU A 317 -0.93 -2.39 -11.30
C LEU A 317 -0.12 -1.28 -11.95
N VAL A 318 0.44 -0.39 -11.14
CA VAL A 318 1.40 0.63 -11.57
C VAL A 318 2.80 0.21 -11.11
N PHE A 319 3.75 0.16 -12.03
CA PHE A 319 5.14 -0.21 -11.76
C PHE A 319 5.99 1.05 -11.72
N LEU A 320 6.71 1.24 -10.62
CA LEU A 320 7.61 2.36 -10.38
C LEU A 320 9.04 1.83 -10.23
N ASP A 321 10.02 2.58 -10.72
CA ASP A 321 11.42 2.34 -10.35
C ASP A 321 11.71 2.76 -8.90
N THR A 322 12.92 2.52 -8.42
CA THR A 322 13.36 2.90 -7.06
C THR A 322 13.40 4.41 -6.80
N ASP A 323 13.30 5.23 -7.85
CA ASP A 323 13.15 6.69 -7.77
C ASP A 323 11.67 7.12 -7.85
N TYR A 324 10.73 6.17 -7.69
CA TYR A 324 9.28 6.35 -7.74
C TYR A 324 8.75 6.87 -9.10
N LYS A 325 9.52 6.73 -10.18
CA LYS A 325 9.06 7.08 -11.53
C LYS A 325 8.30 5.91 -12.13
N LYS A 326 7.14 6.19 -12.71
CA LYS A 326 6.35 5.20 -13.45
C LYS A 326 7.15 4.68 -14.66
N VAL A 327 7.30 3.36 -14.73
CA VAL A 327 8.04 2.63 -15.77
C VAL A 327 7.17 1.58 -16.50
N GLY A 328 5.94 1.38 -16.04
CA GLY A 328 4.95 0.54 -16.69
C GLY A 328 3.65 0.48 -15.91
N GLU A 329 2.62 -0.10 -16.52
CA GLU A 329 1.35 -0.43 -15.88
C GLU A 329 0.66 -1.57 -16.62
N ILE A 330 -0.26 -2.27 -15.94
CA ILE A 330 -1.18 -3.22 -16.57
C ILE A 330 -2.56 -3.13 -15.92
N THR A 331 -3.60 -3.21 -16.75
CA THR A 331 -4.96 -3.56 -16.31
C THR A 331 -5.11 -5.07 -16.37
N LEU A 332 -5.61 -5.66 -15.28
CA LEU A 332 -5.83 -7.10 -15.18
C LEU A 332 -7.22 -7.47 -15.67
N GLU A 333 -7.38 -8.73 -16.10
CA GLU A 333 -8.69 -9.24 -16.49
C GLU A 333 -9.67 -9.17 -15.30
N PRO A 334 -10.91 -8.69 -15.53
CA PRO A 334 -11.91 -8.63 -14.48
C PRO A 334 -12.18 -10.00 -13.85
N ASN A 335 -12.50 -10.00 -12.56
CA ASN A 335 -13.00 -11.12 -11.78
C ASN A 335 -12.05 -12.34 -11.72
N GLN A 336 -10.77 -12.14 -12.02
CA GLN A 336 -9.75 -13.20 -12.05
C GLN A 336 -8.65 -13.03 -10.99
N TYR A 337 -8.37 -11.81 -10.54
CA TYR A 337 -7.20 -11.51 -9.72
C TYR A 337 -7.54 -10.87 -8.37
N ASN A 338 -6.59 -10.98 -7.45
CA ASN A 338 -6.58 -10.25 -6.19
C ASN A 338 -5.27 -9.47 -6.04
N GLY A 339 -5.34 -8.15 -6.25
CA GLY A 339 -4.19 -7.25 -6.17
C GLY A 339 -3.66 -6.99 -4.76
N GLN A 340 -4.30 -7.52 -3.71
CA GLN A 340 -3.81 -7.41 -2.33
C GLN A 340 -2.62 -8.35 -2.05
N TYR A 341 -2.43 -9.38 -2.87
CA TYR A 341 -1.39 -10.39 -2.68
C TYR A 341 -0.44 -10.43 -3.87
N ILE A 342 0.68 -9.69 -3.74
CA ILE A 342 1.72 -9.57 -4.78
C ILE A 342 3.10 -9.79 -4.17
N PHE A 343 3.94 -10.61 -4.80
CA PHE A 343 5.34 -10.78 -4.39
C PHE A 343 6.28 -11.02 -5.58
N GLY A 344 7.55 -10.67 -5.41
CA GLY A 344 8.58 -10.78 -6.44
C GLY A 344 9.56 -11.91 -6.19
N THR A 345 9.90 -12.71 -7.20
CA THR A 345 10.95 -13.75 -7.15
C THR A 345 11.91 -13.55 -8.32
N LYS A 346 12.99 -14.34 -8.40
CA LYS A 346 13.87 -14.33 -9.58
C LYS A 346 13.18 -14.64 -10.90
N GLU A 347 12.03 -15.34 -10.88
CA GLU A 347 11.24 -15.65 -12.07
C GLU A 347 10.44 -14.44 -12.57
N GLY A 348 10.10 -13.51 -11.69
CA GLY A 348 9.22 -12.37 -11.97
C GLY A 348 8.28 -12.09 -10.79
N ILE A 349 7.17 -11.41 -11.10
CA ILE A 349 6.19 -10.95 -10.11
C ILE A 349 5.01 -11.91 -10.09
N TRP A 350 4.63 -12.38 -8.92
CA TRP A 350 3.50 -13.27 -8.70
C TRP A 350 2.33 -12.46 -8.16
N ILE A 351 1.17 -12.61 -8.77
CA ILE A 351 -0.09 -12.00 -8.33
C ILE A 351 -1.11 -13.08 -8.06
N SER A 352 -1.91 -12.92 -6.99
CA SER A 352 -2.95 -13.89 -6.68
C SER A 352 -4.06 -13.88 -7.72
N THR A 353 -4.55 -15.08 -8.03
CA THR A 353 -5.74 -15.31 -8.86
C THR A 353 -6.95 -15.72 -8.01
N ASP A 354 -6.87 -15.60 -6.68
CA ASP A 354 -7.99 -15.93 -5.80
C ASP A 354 -9.02 -14.82 -5.90
N HIS A 355 -10.06 -15.05 -6.68
CA HIS A 355 -11.21 -14.17 -6.77
C HIS A 355 -12.49 -15.02 -6.63
N PRO A 356 -13.52 -14.58 -5.88
CA PRO A 356 -14.74 -15.36 -5.66
C PRO A 356 -15.44 -15.83 -6.94
N GLU A 357 -15.31 -15.06 -8.02
CA GLU A 357 -15.87 -15.37 -9.33
C GLU A 357 -14.91 -16.07 -10.29
N ASN A 358 -13.64 -16.28 -9.89
CA ASN A 358 -12.71 -17.04 -10.71
C ASN A 358 -13.09 -18.53 -10.64
N PRO A 359 -13.45 -19.18 -11.77
CA PRO A 359 -13.84 -20.60 -11.77
C PRO A 359 -12.72 -21.55 -11.34
N GLU A 360 -11.48 -21.05 -11.33
CA GLU A 360 -10.29 -21.77 -10.90
C GLU A 360 -9.96 -21.60 -9.40
N LEU A 361 -10.78 -20.84 -8.66
CA LEU A 361 -10.68 -20.74 -7.20
C LEU A 361 -10.81 -22.12 -6.57
N SER A 362 -9.93 -22.43 -5.62
CA SER A 362 -9.89 -23.71 -4.91
C SER A 362 -9.89 -23.47 -3.43
N GLU A 363 -10.66 -24.24 -2.65
CA GLU A 363 -10.65 -24.15 -1.18
C GLU A 363 -9.35 -24.69 -0.54
N ASP A 364 -8.54 -25.40 -1.32
CA ASP A 364 -7.36 -26.12 -0.82
C ASP A 364 -6.06 -25.32 -1.01
N PHE A 365 -6.05 -24.30 -1.88
CA PHE A 365 -4.85 -23.56 -2.23
C PHE A 365 -5.13 -22.08 -2.50
N MET A 366 -4.23 -21.20 -2.07
CA MET A 366 -4.08 -19.88 -2.67
C MET A 366 -3.29 -19.98 -3.96
N ARG A 367 -3.82 -19.44 -5.05
CA ARG A 367 -3.23 -19.55 -6.38
C ARG A 367 -2.63 -18.22 -6.82
N PHE A 368 -1.47 -18.31 -7.48
CA PHE A 368 -0.72 -17.17 -8.00
C PHE A 368 -0.30 -17.42 -9.44
N GLN A 369 -0.30 -16.36 -10.25
CA GLN A 369 0.13 -16.37 -11.64
C GLN A 369 1.34 -15.46 -11.84
N LEU A 370 2.28 -15.92 -12.66
CA LEU A 370 3.53 -15.21 -12.93
C LEU A 370 3.37 -14.14 -14.01
N ILE A 371 3.84 -12.94 -13.70
CA ILE A 371 4.10 -11.82 -14.59
C ILE A 371 5.61 -11.76 -14.83
N GLU A 372 6.03 -12.07 -16.05
CA GLU A 372 7.41 -11.85 -16.49
C GLU A 372 7.68 -10.36 -16.68
N VAL A 373 8.81 -9.89 -16.16
CA VAL A 373 9.27 -8.51 -16.32
C VAL A 373 10.52 -8.51 -17.20
N LYS A 374 10.45 -7.87 -18.36
CA LYS A 374 11.58 -7.69 -19.29
C LYS A 374 11.90 -6.20 -19.41
N LYS A 375 13.15 -5.85 -19.08
CA LYS A 375 13.69 -4.47 -19.16
C LYS A 375 14.10 -4.10 -20.59
#